data_AF-A0A1A0K734-F1
#
_entry.id   AF-A0A1A0K734-F1
#
_cell.length_a   1.000
_cell.length_b   1.000
_cell.length_c   1.000
_cell.angle_alpha   90.00
_cell.angle_beta   90.00
_cell.angle_gamma   90.00
#
_symmetry.space_group_name_H-M   'P 1'
#
loop_
_entity.id
_entity.type
_entity.pdbx_description
1 polymer ?
#
loop_
_entity_poly.entity_id
_entity_poly.type
_entity_poly.pdbx_seq_one_letter_code
_entity_poly.pdbx_strand_id
1 'polypeptide(L)' 'MMAVRHIHLTEEEAARQLQDLEASVEGGIEEFEARAYTYSLSPKEAGVWDRIETLRWLLGIE' A
#
# COMPACT_ATOMS: atom_id res chain seq x y z
N MET A 1 21.40 17.36 -14.94
CA MET A 1 20.98 17.54 -13.53
C MET A 1 19.65 16.80 -13.40
N MET A 2 19.65 15.60 -12.82
CA MET A 2 18.43 14.79 -12.69
C MET A 2 17.66 15.29 -11.47
N ALA A 3 16.52 15.93 -11.69
CA ALA A 3 15.62 16.32 -10.62
C ALA A 3 15.02 15.05 -10.02
N VAL A 4 15.58 14.59 -8.90
CA VAL A 4 14.91 13.63 -8.03
C VAL A 4 13.72 14.37 -7.45
N ARG A 5 12.53 14.15 -8.02
CA ARG A 5 11.27 14.59 -7.40
C ARG A 5 11.17 13.85 -6.06
N HIS A 6 11.54 14.52 -4.97
CA HIS A 6 11.07 14.12 -3.65
C HIS A 6 9.54 14.19 -3.70
N ILE A 7 8.90 13.03 -3.81
CA ILE A 7 7.45 12.93 -3.64
C ILE A 7 7.20 13.20 -2.17
N HIS A 8 6.96 14.46 -1.80
CA HIS A 8 6.38 14.79 -0.52
C HIS A 8 4.91 14.36 -0.57
N LEU A 9 4.65 13.13 -0.16
CA LEU A 9 3.29 12.68 0.15
C LEU A 9 2.88 13.37 1.45
N THR A 10 1.77 14.10 1.45
CA THR A 10 1.19 14.60 2.70
C THR A 10 0.52 13.45 3.45
N GLU A 11 0.30 13.58 4.75
CA GLU A 11 -0.45 12.59 5.53
C GLU A 11 -1.86 12.35 4.95
N GLU A 12 -2.54 13.42 4.54
CA GLU A 12 -3.86 13.32 3.90
C GLU A 12 -3.82 12.55 2.57
N GLU A 13 -2.80 12.81 1.75
CA GLU A 13 -2.61 12.09 0.48
C GLU A 13 -2.25 10.63 0.73
N ALA A 14 -1.45 10.35 1.75
CA ALA A 14 -1.08 8.99 2.15
C ALA A 14 -2.32 8.21 2.64
N ALA A 15 -3.13 8.83 3.49
CA ALA A 15 -4.36 8.23 4.03
C ALA A 15 -5.36 7.94 2.92
N ARG A 16 -5.56 8.88 1.99
CA ARG A 16 -6.44 8.68 0.83
C ARG A 16 -5.94 7.54 -0.07
N GLN A 17 -4.65 7.54 -0.40
CA GLN A 17 -4.09 6.45 -1.22
C GLN A 17 -4.19 5.10 -0.54
N LEU A 18 -3.99 5.04 0.78
CA LEU A 18 -4.15 3.81 1.55
C LEU A 18 -5.59 3.31 1.46
N GLN A 19 -6.56 4.19 1.71
CA GLN A 19 -7.98 3.86 1.62
C GLN A 19 -8.37 3.37 0.21
N ASP A 20 -7.91 4.04 -0.84
CA ASP A 20 -8.19 3.65 -2.22
C ASP A 20 -7.59 2.26 -2.55
N LEU A 21 -6.38 1.98 -2.08
CA LEU A 21 -5.74 0.68 -2.28
C LEU A 21 -6.45 -0.44 -1.52
N GLU A 22 -6.75 -0.24 -0.23
CA GLU A 22 -7.48 -1.20 0.60
C GLU A 22 -8.89 -1.49 0.07
N ALA A 23 -9.54 -0.51 -0.55
CA ALA A 23 -10.84 -0.70 -1.21
C ALA A 23 -10.74 -1.39 -2.58
N SER A 24 -9.57 -1.36 -3.22
CA SER A 24 -9.37 -1.88 -4.59
C SER A 24 -8.95 -3.36 -4.64
N VAL A 25 -8.48 -3.92 -3.52
CA VAL A 25 -8.01 -5.30 -3.47
C VAL A 25 -9.17 -6.29 -3.50
N GLU A 26 -9.00 -7.37 -4.26
CA GLU A 26 -10.00 -8.43 -4.38
C GLU A 26 -10.12 -9.22 -3.07
N GLY A 27 -11.35 -9.50 -2.64
CA GLY A 27 -11.62 -10.15 -1.34
C GLY A 27 -11.61 -9.19 -0.15
N GLY A 28 -11.25 -7.92 -0.36
CA GLY A 28 -11.07 -6.94 0.71
C GLY A 28 -9.72 -7.08 1.42
N ILE A 29 -9.38 -6.09 2.25
CA ILE A 29 -8.05 -6.00 2.85
C ILE A 29 -7.72 -7.17 3.77
N GLU A 30 -8.67 -7.70 4.53
CA GLU A 30 -8.45 -8.83 5.45
C GLU A 30 -8.05 -10.12 4.70
N GLU A 31 -8.76 -10.46 3.63
CA GLU A 31 -8.42 -11.63 2.80
C GLU A 31 -7.10 -11.41 2.06
N PHE A 32 -6.88 -10.20 1.55
CA PHE A 32 -5.64 -9.82 0.88
C PHE A 32 -4.42 -9.95 1.80
N GLU A 33 -4.53 -9.48 3.04
CA GLU A 33 -3.51 -9.64 4.08
C GLU A 33 -3.21 -11.11 4.39
N ALA A 34 -4.26 -11.92 4.59
CA ALA A 34 -4.08 -13.35 4.83
C ALA A 34 -3.30 -14.02 3.69
N ARG A 35 -3.60 -13.66 2.43
CA ARG A 35 -2.88 -14.14 1.24
C ARG A 35 -1.44 -13.61 1.17
N ALA A 36 -1.19 -12.39 1.62
CA ALA A 36 0.15 -11.82 1.72
C ALA A 36 1.03 -12.62 2.68
N TYR A 37 0.50 -12.94 3.86
CA TYR A 37 1.20 -13.73 4.87
C TYR A 37 1.45 -15.19 4.44
N THR A 38 0.62 -15.75 3.56
CA THR A 38 0.81 -17.09 3.01
C THR A 38 1.55 -17.12 1.66
N TYR A 39 2.21 -16.03 1.27
CA TYR A 39 2.97 -15.90 0.00
C TYR A 39 2.14 -16.26 -1.24
N SER A 40 0.84 -15.98 -1.20
CA SER A 40 -0.15 -16.36 -2.23
C SER A 40 -0.53 -15.20 -3.16
N LEU A 41 0.25 -14.11 -3.12
CA LEU A 41 0.06 -12.95 -4.00
C LEU A 41 0.78 -13.15 -5.34
N SER A 42 0.13 -12.74 -6.42
CA SER A 42 0.79 -12.57 -7.71
C SER A 42 1.83 -11.42 -7.64
N PRO A 43 2.78 -11.34 -8.61
CA PRO A 43 3.76 -10.25 -8.62
C PRO A 43 3.15 -8.84 -8.63
N LYS A 44 1.98 -8.67 -9.26
CA LYS A 44 1.26 -7.40 -9.26
C LYS A 44 0.70 -7.08 -7.87
N GLU A 45 0.09 -8.07 -7.22
CA GLU A 45 -0.47 -7.92 -5.88
C GLU A 45 0.63 -7.70 -4.84
N ALA A 46 1.79 -8.33 -4.97
CA ALA A 46 2.93 -8.07 -4.11
C ALA A 46 3.38 -6.60 -4.15
N GLY A 47 3.33 -5.96 -5.33
CA GLY A 47 3.60 -4.53 -5.45
C GLY A 47 2.52 -3.64 -4.82
N VAL A 48 1.26 -4.09 -4.82
CA VAL A 48 0.16 -3.41 -4.09
C VAL A 48 0.37 -3.55 -2.58
N TRP A 49 0.74 -4.74 -2.11
CA TRP A 49 1.02 -5.02 -0.71
C TRP A 49 2.17 -4.15 -0.17
N ASP A 50 3.31 -4.12 -0.87
CA ASP A 50 4.45 -3.26 -0.52
C ASP A 50 4.07 -1.78 -0.42
N ARG A 51 3.15 -1.33 -1.30
CA ARG A 51 2.64 0.04 -1.26
C ARG A 51 1.74 0.29 -0.04
N ILE A 52 0.88 -0.67 0.32
CA ILE A 52 0.03 -0.59 1.50
C ILE A 52 0.88 -0.53 2.77
N GLU A 53 1.86 -1.43 2.93
CA GLU A 53 2.80 -1.44 4.06
C GLU A 53 3.54 -0.11 4.17
N THR A 54 4.07 0.40 3.05
CA THR A 54 4.74 1.71 3.02
C THR A 54 3.83 2.84 3.52
N LEU A 55 2.57 2.87 3.10
CA LEU A 55 1.63 3.92 3.50
C LEU A 55 1.24 3.80 4.98
N ARG A 56 1.03 2.58 5.49
CA ARG A 56 0.76 2.33 6.91
C ARG A 56 1.93 2.76 7.79
N TRP A 57 3.15 2.45 7.37
CA TRP A 57 4.37 2.90 8.06
C TRP A 57 4.48 4.43 8.08
N LEU A 58 4.24 5.10 6.94
CA LEU A 58 4.24 6.56 6.85
C LEU A 58 3.19 7.24 7.74
N LEU A 59 2.05 6.57 7.96
CA LEU A 59 0.94 7.05 8.78
C LEU A 59 1.03 6.62 10.25
N GLY A 60 1.98 5.75 10.62
CA GLY A 60 2.13 5.23 11.99
C GLY A 60 0.97 4.32 12.44
N ILE A 61 0.39 3.56 11.51
CA ILE A 61 -0.74 2.65 11.77
C ILE A 61 -0.25 1.24 12.20
N GLU A 62 1.02 0.92 11.93
CA GLU A 62 1.66 -0.37 12.20
C GLU A 62 2.46 -0.41 13.51
#